data_AF-A0A6S7JMS3-F1
#
_entry.id   AF-A0A6S7JMS3-F1
#
_cell.length_a   1.000
_cell.length_b   1.000
_cell.length_c   1.000
_cell.angle_alpha   90.00
_cell.angle_beta   90.00
_cell.angle_gamma   90.00
#
_symmetry.space_group_name_H-M   'P 1'
#
loop_
_entity.id
_entity.type
_entity.pdbx_description
1 polymer ?
#
loop_
_entity_poly.entity_id
_entity_poly.type
_entity_poly.pdbx_seq_one_letter_code
_entity_poly.pdbx_strand_id
1 'polypeptide(L)'
;MALKLKRRGRWVQVRDYLDEKFGIKVNFSDHHNTYYSSYKYVTKEDSNPEHSDSHPDLQNAPRTEQAIAGKKRKGRKSSGSASSQKQRKRRRDRALTVYDVSQIIQQRKISKRIELVCLAVQQKREGNTALAEFIANKGENAVDDALAVAKEFEEAEKKLARMQKSRVHLLTEAKEEGKCVAGIL
;
A
#
# COMPACT_ATOMS: atom_id res chain seq x y z
N MET A 1 -11.12 -32.03 -22.01
CA MET A 1 -11.69 -32.82 -20.89
C MET A 1 -11.96 -31.91 -19.68
N ALA A 2 -13.10 -32.05 -19.01
CA ALA A 2 -13.43 -31.32 -17.78
C ALA A 2 -13.60 -32.28 -16.61
N LEU A 3 -12.90 -32.04 -15.49
CA LEU A 3 -12.89 -32.94 -14.32
C LEU A 3 -13.54 -32.27 -13.11
N LYS A 4 -14.49 -32.97 -12.47
CA LYS A 4 -15.09 -32.53 -11.21
C LYS A 4 -14.35 -33.16 -10.04
N LEU A 5 -13.76 -32.34 -9.18
CA LEU A 5 -13.10 -32.82 -7.97
C LEU A 5 -14.13 -33.03 -6.85
N LYS A 6 -13.99 -34.11 -6.08
CA LYS A 6 -14.84 -34.43 -4.92
C LYS A 6 -14.71 -33.38 -3.79
N ARG A 7 -13.53 -32.76 -3.66
CA ARG A 7 -13.25 -31.70 -2.68
C ARG A 7 -12.43 -30.59 -3.33
N ARG A 8 -12.44 -29.41 -2.73
CA ARG A 8 -11.59 -28.29 -3.16
C ARG A 8 -10.12 -28.64 -2.92
N GLY A 9 -9.35 -28.81 -4.00
CA GLY A 9 -7.90 -29.00 -3.96
C GLY A 9 -7.14 -27.73 -4.33
N ARG A 10 -5.90 -27.58 -3.82
CA ARG A 10 -4.97 -26.58 -4.36
C ARG A 10 -4.43 -27.10 -5.70
N TRP A 11 -4.33 -26.23 -6.70
CA TRP A 11 -3.95 -26.61 -8.07
C TRP A 11 -2.63 -27.37 -8.15
N VAL A 12 -1.61 -26.93 -7.40
CA VAL A 12 -0.31 -27.59 -7.33
C VAL A 12 -0.46 -29.04 -6.87
N GLN A 13 -1.17 -29.28 -5.76
CA GLN A 13 -1.39 -30.63 -5.24
C GLN A 13 -2.15 -31.55 -6.21
N VAL A 14 -3.12 -31.00 -6.94
CA VAL A 14 -3.89 -31.79 -7.91
C VAL A 14 -3.05 -32.10 -9.14
N ARG A 15 -2.26 -31.14 -9.62
CA ARG A 15 -1.33 -31.34 -10.75
C ARG A 15 -0.31 -32.41 -10.40
N ASP A 16 0.34 -32.29 -9.25
CA ASP A 16 1.41 -33.18 -8.84
C ASP A 16 0.85 -34.60 -8.62
N TYR A 17 -0.33 -34.74 -8.02
CA TYR A 17 -1.01 -36.05 -7.90
C TYR A 17 -1.33 -36.70 -9.25
N LEU A 18 -1.75 -35.92 -10.25
CA LEU A 18 -2.07 -36.45 -11.58
C LEU A 18 -0.82 -36.86 -12.35
N ASP A 19 0.27 -36.12 -12.19
CA ASP A 19 1.57 -36.44 -12.80
C ASP A 19 2.18 -37.68 -12.13
N GLU A 20 2.24 -37.71 -10.80
CA GLU A 20 2.85 -38.81 -10.04
C GLU A 20 2.09 -40.13 -10.19
N LYS A 21 0.75 -40.11 -10.14
CA LYS A 21 -0.05 -41.35 -10.11
C LYS A 21 -0.45 -41.84 -11.50
N PHE A 22 -0.60 -40.94 -12.47
CA PHE A 22 -1.13 -41.28 -13.79
C PHE A 22 -0.26 -40.79 -14.95
N GLY A 23 0.85 -40.07 -14.69
CA GLY A 23 1.70 -39.50 -15.73
C GLY A 23 1.03 -38.38 -16.53
N ILE A 24 -0.03 -37.75 -16.00
CA ILE A 24 -0.84 -36.77 -16.73
C ILE A 24 -0.42 -35.35 -16.33
N LYS A 25 0.17 -34.63 -17.28
CA LYS A 25 0.48 -33.20 -17.12
C LYS A 25 -0.73 -32.34 -17.47
N VAL A 26 -1.19 -31.54 -16.51
CA VAL A 26 -2.35 -30.65 -16.66
C VAL A 26 -1.98 -29.19 -16.39
N ASN A 27 -2.59 -28.29 -17.17
CA ASN A 27 -2.53 -26.85 -16.95
C ASN A 27 -3.85 -26.34 -16.39
N PHE A 28 -3.81 -25.61 -15.28
CA PHE A 28 -4.99 -25.00 -14.68
C PHE A 28 -5.12 -23.54 -15.11
N SER A 29 -6.35 -23.11 -15.40
CA SER A 29 -6.70 -21.72 -15.71
C SER A 29 -7.87 -21.26 -14.83
N ASP A 30 -7.88 -19.98 -14.47
CA ASP A 30 -8.96 -19.35 -13.67
C ASP A 30 -10.10 -18.79 -14.52
N HIS A 31 -9.99 -18.89 -15.86
CA HIS A 31 -11.01 -18.43 -16.80
C HIS A 31 -12.34 -19.16 -16.57
N HIS A 32 -12.28 -20.49 -16.41
CA HIS A 32 -13.43 -21.34 -16.17
C HIS A 32 -13.35 -21.94 -14.76
N ASN A 33 -13.72 -21.13 -13.76
CA ASN A 33 -13.55 -21.46 -12.34
C ASN A 33 -14.71 -22.28 -11.74
N THR A 34 -15.67 -22.70 -12.55
CA THR A 34 -16.78 -23.58 -12.15
C THR A 34 -16.80 -24.78 -13.08
N TYR A 35 -17.18 -25.95 -12.54
CA TYR A 35 -17.27 -27.17 -13.32
C TYR A 35 -18.14 -27.01 -14.57
N TYR A 36 -19.28 -26.33 -14.46
CA TYR A 36 -20.18 -26.05 -15.59
C TYR A 36 -19.52 -25.22 -16.69
N SER A 37 -18.84 -24.13 -16.33
CA SER A 37 -18.13 -23.29 -17.31
C SER A 37 -16.99 -24.04 -18.00
N SER A 38 -16.26 -24.88 -17.26
CA SER A 38 -15.19 -25.71 -17.82
C SER A 38 -15.75 -26.78 -18.75
N TYR A 39 -16.85 -27.42 -18.36
CA TYR A 39 -17.57 -28.41 -19.16
C TYR A 39 -18.03 -27.80 -20.49
N LYS A 40 -18.79 -26.70 -20.45
CA LYS A 40 -19.24 -25.99 -21.65
C LYS A 40 -18.11 -25.58 -22.58
N TYR A 41 -16.99 -25.10 -22.02
CA TYR A 41 -15.84 -24.70 -22.81
C TYR A 41 -15.20 -25.89 -23.55
N VAL A 42 -15.14 -27.06 -22.91
CA VAL A 42 -14.56 -28.26 -23.49
C VAL A 42 -15.48 -28.87 -24.53
N THR A 43 -16.79 -28.92 -24.28
CA THR A 43 -17.76 -29.62 -25.13
C THR A 43 -18.45 -28.71 -26.15
N LYS A 44 -17.98 -27.47 -26.34
CA LYS A 44 -18.61 -26.49 -27.25
C LYS A 44 -18.57 -26.88 -28.73
N GLU A 45 -17.55 -27.64 -29.12
CA GLU A 45 -17.30 -28.08 -30.50
C GLU A 45 -17.71 -29.55 -30.70
N ASP A 46 -18.03 -30.26 -29.61
CA ASP A 46 -18.41 -31.67 -29.64
C ASP A 46 -19.91 -31.80 -29.91
N SER A 47 -20.29 -32.55 -30.95
CA SER A 47 -21.70 -32.83 -31.23
C SER A 47 -22.31 -33.79 -30.21
N ASN A 48 -21.54 -34.79 -29.75
CA ASN A 48 -21.96 -35.80 -28.77
C ASN A 48 -20.86 -36.02 -27.72
N PRO A 49 -20.78 -35.19 -26.67
CA PRO A 49 -19.78 -35.36 -25.61
C PRO A 49 -20.07 -36.60 -24.77
N GLU A 50 -19.04 -37.41 -24.50
CA GLU A 50 -19.15 -38.58 -23.62
C GLU A 50 -19.12 -38.17 -22.13
N HIS A 51 -19.94 -38.84 -21.32
CA HIS A 51 -20.04 -38.60 -19.89
C HIS A 51 -19.87 -39.89 -19.08
N SER A 52 -19.23 -39.78 -17.92
CA SER A 52 -19.20 -40.87 -16.94
C SER A 52 -20.60 -41.11 -16.35
N ASP A 53 -20.89 -42.34 -15.92
CA ASP A 53 -22.17 -42.75 -15.33
C ASP A 53 -22.68 -41.85 -14.18
N SER A 54 -21.76 -41.22 -13.42
CA SER A 54 -22.09 -40.32 -12.29
C SER A 54 -22.14 -38.83 -12.67
N HIS A 55 -22.16 -38.51 -13.96
CA HIS A 55 -22.18 -37.13 -14.44
C HIS A 55 -23.56 -36.49 -14.19
N PRO A 56 -23.64 -35.32 -13.53
CA PRO A 56 -24.92 -34.63 -13.34
C PRO A 56 -25.47 -34.14 -14.69
N ASP A 57 -26.79 -34.16 -14.87
CA ASP A 57 -27.38 -33.51 -16.04
C ASP A 57 -27.16 -31.99 -15.97
N LEU A 58 -26.52 -31.45 -17.00
CA LEU A 58 -26.13 -30.05 -17.12
C LEU A 58 -26.89 -29.30 -18.23
N GLN A 59 -27.89 -29.92 -18.87
CA GLN A 59 -28.71 -29.26 -19.90
C GLN A 59 -29.45 -28.04 -19.34
N ASN A 60 -29.96 -28.14 -18.11
CA ASN A 60 -30.69 -27.07 -17.40
C ASN A 60 -29.91 -26.56 -16.18
N ALA A 61 -28.74 -25.98 -16.41
CA ALA A 61 -27.88 -25.56 -15.30
C ALA A 61 -28.52 -24.44 -14.44
N PRO A 62 -28.43 -24.53 -13.11
CA PRO A 62 -28.98 -23.52 -12.22
C PRO A 62 -28.24 -22.19 -12.40
N ARG A 63 -28.99 -21.08 -12.33
CA ARG A 63 -28.57 -19.67 -12.51
C ARG A 63 -27.60 -19.19 -11.41
N THR A 64 -26.52 -19.93 -11.19
CA THR A 64 -25.54 -19.79 -10.11
C THR A 64 -24.37 -18.89 -10.48
N GLU A 65 -24.24 -18.48 -11.74
CA GLU A 65 -23.25 -17.49 -12.17
C GLU A 65 -23.37 -16.18 -11.39
N GLN A 66 -24.59 -15.70 -11.12
CA GLN A 66 -24.81 -14.49 -10.31
C GLN A 66 -24.35 -14.66 -8.86
N ALA A 67 -24.59 -15.82 -8.24
CA ALA A 67 -24.13 -16.14 -6.89
C ALA A 67 -22.60 -16.30 -6.79
N ILE A 68 -21.95 -16.73 -7.87
CA ILE A 68 -20.49 -16.92 -7.95
C ILE A 68 -19.75 -15.63 -8.34
N ALA A 69 -20.37 -14.75 -9.14
CA ALA A 69 -19.85 -13.42 -9.46
C ALA A 69 -19.57 -12.59 -8.19
N GLY A 70 -20.43 -12.72 -7.16
CA GLY A 70 -20.21 -12.13 -5.84
C GLY A 70 -18.94 -12.59 -5.13
N LYS A 71 -18.48 -13.84 -5.37
CA LYS A 71 -17.23 -14.37 -4.80
C LYS A 71 -15.98 -13.90 -5.55
N LYS A 72 -16.01 -13.77 -6.89
CA LYS A 72 -14.89 -13.18 -7.67
C LYS A 72 -14.61 -11.72 -7.27
N ARG A 73 -15.67 -10.95 -6.92
CA ARG A 73 -15.57 -9.57 -6.41
C ARG A 73 -14.92 -9.42 -5.03
N LYS A 74 -14.83 -10.49 -4.23
CA LYS A 74 -14.19 -10.43 -2.89
C LYS A 74 -12.66 -10.49 -2.96
N GLY A 75 -12.09 -10.94 -4.08
CA GLY A 75 -10.64 -10.97 -4.34
C GLY A 75 -10.09 -9.73 -5.06
N ARG A 76 -10.92 -9.06 -5.88
CA ARG A 76 -10.56 -7.81 -6.58
C ARG A 76 -11.62 -6.76 -6.23
N LYS A 77 -11.26 -5.88 -5.29
CA LYS A 77 -12.09 -4.83 -4.68
C LYS A 77 -12.99 -4.09 -5.68
N SER A 78 -14.28 -3.97 -5.36
CA SER A 78 -15.06 -2.76 -5.67
C SER A 78 -15.22 -1.95 -4.38
N SER A 79 -14.20 -1.15 -4.12
CA SER A 79 -14.22 -0.03 -3.18
C SER A 79 -15.14 1.06 -3.71
N GLY A 80 -16.41 1.05 -3.27
CA GLY A 80 -17.37 2.11 -3.59
C GLY A 80 -17.66 3.06 -2.43
N SER A 81 -17.76 2.58 -1.19
CA SER A 81 -18.14 3.45 -0.06
C SER A 81 -17.52 3.11 1.30
N ALA A 82 -16.76 2.01 1.40
CA ALA A 82 -16.04 1.61 2.63
C ALA A 82 -14.53 1.94 2.59
N SER A 83 -14.05 2.61 1.54
CA SER A 83 -12.63 2.89 1.30
C SER A 83 -12.04 3.88 2.30
N SER A 84 -12.78 4.92 2.67
CA SER A 84 -12.32 5.98 3.58
C SER A 84 -12.03 5.46 4.99
N GLN A 85 -12.93 4.66 5.59
CA GLN A 85 -12.70 4.07 6.91
C GLN A 85 -11.58 3.01 6.89
N LYS A 86 -11.50 2.17 5.84
CA LYS A 86 -10.48 1.12 5.73
C LYS A 86 -9.09 1.68 5.39
N GLN A 87 -8.99 2.75 4.60
CA GLN A 87 -7.75 3.52 4.41
C GLN A 87 -7.35 4.25 5.69
N ARG A 88 -8.28 4.86 6.43
CA ARG A 88 -7.98 5.50 7.71
C ARG A 88 -7.46 4.49 8.74
N LYS A 89 -8.04 3.28 8.80
CA LYS A 89 -7.54 2.20 9.67
C LYS A 89 -6.15 1.72 9.24
N ARG A 90 -5.93 1.48 7.94
CA ARG A 90 -4.59 1.12 7.41
C ARG A 90 -3.54 2.23 7.59
N ARG A 91 -3.93 3.50 7.62
CA ARG A 91 -3.04 4.63 7.94
C ARG A 91 -2.68 4.66 9.42
N ARG A 92 -3.62 4.32 10.32
CA ARG A 92 -3.33 4.21 11.76
C ARG A 92 -2.42 3.04 12.10
N ASP A 93 -2.52 1.95 11.35
CA ASP A 93 -1.66 0.77 11.53
C ASP A 93 -0.33 0.86 10.76
N ARG A 94 -0.06 1.95 10.01
CA ARG A 94 1.23 2.09 9.30
C ARG A 94 2.29 2.64 10.26
N ALA A 95 3.47 2.05 10.24
CA ALA A 95 4.64 2.59 10.91
C ALA A 95 4.94 4.02 10.40
N LEU A 96 5.36 4.90 11.31
CA LEU A 96 5.74 6.26 10.95
C LEU A 96 6.84 6.25 9.88
N THR A 97 6.74 7.16 8.94
CA THR A 97 7.78 7.42 7.95
C THR A 97 8.63 8.61 8.40
N VAL A 98 9.82 8.77 7.80
CA VAL A 98 10.69 9.93 8.04
C VAL A 98 9.91 11.24 7.82
N TYR A 99 9.08 11.29 6.78
CA TYR A 99 8.20 12.43 6.50
C TYR A 99 7.14 12.68 7.59
N ASP A 100 6.51 11.63 8.12
CA ASP A 100 5.53 11.81 9.20
C ASP A 100 6.22 12.38 10.46
N VAL A 101 7.45 11.93 10.74
CA VAL A 101 8.25 12.43 11.86
C VAL A 101 8.74 13.86 11.64
N SER A 102 9.14 14.24 10.41
CA SER A 102 9.53 15.62 10.10
C SER A 102 8.37 16.60 10.29
N GLN A 103 7.14 16.22 9.95
CA GLN A 103 5.95 17.01 10.26
C GLN A 103 5.72 17.18 11.77
N ILE A 104 5.91 16.12 12.56
CA ILE A 104 5.82 16.20 14.03
C ILE A 104 6.87 17.17 14.58
N ILE A 105 8.10 17.10 14.06
CA ILE A 105 9.21 17.99 14.43
C ILE A 105 8.84 19.44 14.16
N GLN A 106 8.31 19.78 12.98
CA GLN A 106 7.86 21.13 12.66
C GLN A 106 6.73 21.62 13.57
N GLN A 107 5.70 20.78 13.78
CA GLN A 107 4.55 21.15 14.62
C GLN A 107 4.92 21.40 16.08
N ARG A 108 5.91 20.67 16.60
CA ARG A 108 6.39 20.77 17.98
C ARG A 108 7.64 21.64 18.13
N LYS A 109 8.14 22.23 17.03
CA LYS A 109 9.38 23.03 16.97
C LYS A 109 10.57 22.34 17.63
N ILE A 110 10.71 21.04 17.36
CA ILE A 110 11.79 20.22 17.91
C ILE A 110 13.08 20.54 17.15
N SER A 111 14.16 20.81 17.89
CA SER A 111 15.45 21.18 17.30
C SER A 111 16.49 20.09 17.49
N LYS A 112 16.40 19.33 18.58
CA LYS A 112 17.42 18.34 18.97
C LYS A 112 16.85 16.93 19.05
N ARG A 113 17.69 15.94 18.76
CA ARG A 113 17.34 14.52 18.88
C ARG A 113 16.80 14.14 20.26
N ILE A 114 17.41 14.66 21.34
CA ILE A 114 16.98 14.36 22.70
C ILE A 114 15.54 14.83 23.00
N GLU A 115 15.12 15.96 22.41
CA GLU A 115 13.76 16.48 22.57
C GLU A 115 12.74 15.55 21.90
N LEU A 116 13.09 15.00 20.73
CA LEU A 116 12.25 14.00 20.05
C LEU A 116 12.15 12.69 20.85
N VAL A 117 13.25 12.26 21.47
CA VAL A 117 13.26 11.08 22.35
C VAL A 117 12.41 11.33 23.60
N CYS A 118 12.53 12.50 24.23
CA CYS A 118 11.68 12.89 25.36
C CYS A 118 10.19 12.88 24.98
N LEU A 119 9.84 13.41 23.81
CA LEU A 119 8.48 13.37 23.28
C LEU A 119 7.98 11.92 23.11
N ALA A 120 8.83 11.03 22.57
CA ALA A 120 8.48 9.63 22.38
C ALA A 120 8.23 8.90 23.71
N VAL A 121 9.02 9.20 24.75
CA VAL A 121 8.82 8.67 26.10
C VAL A 121 7.50 9.16 26.71
N GLN A 122 7.18 10.45 26.54
CA GLN A 122 5.90 11.00 26.99
C GLN A 122 4.71 10.34 26.29
N GLN A 123 4.74 10.24 24.95
CA GLN A 123 3.69 9.58 24.17
C GLN A 123 3.54 8.10 24.55
N LYS A 124 4.64 7.41 24.85
CA LYS A 124 4.60 6.02 25.32
C LYS A 124 3.87 5.88 26.66
N ARG A 125 4.03 6.83 27.58
CA ARG A 125 3.27 6.85 28.85
C ARG A 125 1.77 7.04 28.63
N GLU A 126 1.41 7.76 27.58
CA GLU A 126 0.03 7.99 27.14
C GLU A 126 -0.52 6.83 26.28
N GLY A 127 0.27 5.79 26.02
CA GLY A 127 -0.11 4.61 25.23
C GLY A 127 0.12 4.73 23.72
N ASN A 128 0.69 5.84 23.24
CA ASN A 128 1.09 6.00 21.84
C ASN A 128 2.55 5.60 21.64
N THR A 129 2.78 4.39 21.12
CA THR A 129 4.12 3.83 20.93
C THR A 129 4.74 4.12 19.57
N ALA A 130 4.00 4.72 18.63
CA ALA A 130 4.42 4.81 17.23
C ALA A 130 5.76 5.54 17.04
N LEU A 131 5.98 6.65 17.75
CA LEU A 131 7.22 7.41 17.67
C LEU A 131 8.39 6.69 18.36
N ALA A 132 8.13 6.01 19.47
CA ALA A 132 9.13 5.20 20.15
C ALA A 132 9.57 4.01 19.28
N GLU A 133 8.63 3.35 18.62
CA GLU A 133 8.89 2.28 17.65
C GLU A 133 9.68 2.79 16.43
N PHE A 134 9.36 3.98 15.93
CA PHE A 134 10.14 4.59 14.84
C PHE A 134 11.60 4.76 15.24
N ILE A 135 11.86 5.39 16.39
CA ILE A 135 13.22 5.67 16.88
C ILE A 135 13.98 4.36 17.13
N ALA A 136 13.33 3.37 17.74
CA ALA A 136 13.96 2.09 18.06
C ALA A 136 14.25 1.24 16.82
N ASN A 137 13.32 1.19 15.85
CA ASN A 137 13.42 0.29 14.69
C ASN A 137 14.19 0.89 13.51
N LYS A 138 14.11 2.21 13.30
CA LYS A 138 14.76 2.89 12.17
C LYS A 138 16.16 3.38 12.51
N GLY A 139 16.47 3.56 13.79
CA GLY A 139 17.79 3.97 14.26
C GLY A 139 18.06 5.47 14.13
N GLU A 140 19.30 5.86 14.40
CA GLU A 140 19.74 7.26 14.52
C GLU A 140 19.69 8.01 13.19
N ASN A 141 20.20 7.42 12.11
CA ASN A 141 20.22 8.06 10.79
C ASN A 141 18.84 8.53 10.33
N ALA A 142 17.80 7.71 10.53
CA ALA A 142 16.44 8.09 10.13
C ALA A 142 15.85 9.24 10.96
N VAL A 143 16.32 9.40 12.21
CA VAL A 143 15.93 10.53 13.07
C VAL A 143 16.65 11.80 12.63
N ASP A 144 17.94 11.70 12.29
CA ASP A 144 18.73 12.82 11.79
C ASP A 144 18.22 13.29 10.43
N ASP A 145 17.86 12.36 9.54
CA ASP A 145 17.20 12.66 8.26
C ASP A 145 15.88 13.40 8.49
N ALA A 146 15.07 12.98 9.46
CA ALA A 146 13.80 13.65 9.76
C ALA A 146 14.01 15.09 10.27
N LEU A 147 15.03 15.30 11.09
CA LEU A 147 15.43 16.64 11.57
C LEU A 147 15.94 17.52 10.43
N ALA A 148 16.79 16.98 9.55
CA ALA A 148 17.32 17.68 8.39
C ALA A 148 16.20 18.10 7.43
N VAL A 149 15.32 17.18 7.06
CA VAL A 149 14.16 17.45 6.19
C VAL A 149 13.23 18.49 6.81
N ALA A 150 12.96 18.41 8.12
CA ALA A 150 12.12 19.39 8.80
C ALA A 150 12.70 20.81 8.70
N LYS A 151 14.02 20.94 8.87
CA LYS A 151 14.75 22.21 8.75
C LYS A 151 14.77 22.73 7.32
N GLU A 152 15.00 21.85 6.34
CA GLU A 152 14.95 22.22 4.92
C GLU A 152 13.58 22.79 4.55
N PHE A 153 12.49 22.16 4.97
CA PHE A 153 11.14 22.65 4.71
C PHE A 153 10.85 24.01 5.36
N GLU A 154 11.42 24.31 6.54
CA GLU A 154 11.24 25.61 7.19
C GLU A 154 12.05 26.73 6.50
N GLU A 155 13.23 26.39 5.99
CA GLU A 155 14.15 27.35 5.37
C GLU A 155 13.97 27.49 3.85
N ALA A 156 13.27 26.56 3.20
CA ALA A 156 13.18 26.44 1.74
C ALA A 156 12.71 27.74 1.08
N GLU A 157 11.59 28.30 1.53
CA GLU A 157 11.03 29.54 0.95
C GLU A 157 11.99 30.72 1.14
N LYS A 158 12.60 30.84 2.32
CA LYS A 158 13.56 31.92 2.63
C LYS A 158 14.81 31.79 1.76
N LYS A 159 15.34 30.58 1.58
CA LYS A 159 16.50 30.30 0.72
C LYS A 159 16.16 30.60 -0.74
N LEU A 160 14.99 30.17 -1.23
CA LEU A 160 14.55 30.43 -2.60
C LEU A 160 14.38 31.94 -2.85
N ALA A 161 13.70 32.65 -1.95
CA ALA A 161 13.53 34.10 -2.03
C ALA A 161 14.89 34.81 -2.04
N ARG A 162 15.84 34.37 -1.22
CA ARG A 162 17.20 34.91 -1.18
C ARG A 162 17.98 34.66 -2.48
N MET A 163 17.80 33.50 -3.11
CA MET A 163 18.47 33.15 -4.38
C MET A 163 17.95 33.96 -5.56
N GLN A 164 16.66 34.35 -5.54
CA GLN A 164 16.04 35.14 -6.61
C GLN A 164 16.47 36.62 -6.57
N LYS A 165 16.95 37.11 -5.43
CA LYS A 165 17.35 38.51 -5.26
C LYS A 165 18.71 38.78 -5.91
N SER A 166 18.74 39.79 -6.78
CA SER A 166 20.00 40.34 -7.31
C SER A 166 20.78 41.06 -6.20
N ARG A 167 22.08 41.23 -6.41
CA ARG A 167 22.95 41.97 -5.47
C ARG A 167 22.42 43.38 -5.17
N VAL A 168 21.90 44.08 -6.18
CA VAL A 168 21.34 45.43 -6.01
C VAL A 168 20.11 45.40 -5.11
N HIS A 169 19.20 44.44 -5.32
CA HIS A 169 18.00 44.28 -4.49
C HIS A 169 18.31 44.03 -3.01
N LEU A 170 19.35 43.25 -2.73
CA LEU A 170 19.79 43.00 -1.35
C LEU A 170 20.36 44.25 -0.69
N LEU A 171 21.08 45.08 -1.45
CA LEU A 171 21.64 46.34 -0.96
C LEU A 171 20.54 47.38 -0.70
N THR A 172 19.50 47.41 -1.53
CA THR A 172 18.35 48.30 -1.32
C THR A 172 17.54 47.87 -0.10
N GLU A 173 17.24 46.58 0.08
CA GLU A 173 16.57 46.10 1.30
C GLU A 173 17.41 46.39 2.55
N ALA A 174 18.72 46.12 2.52
CA ALA A 174 19.59 46.41 3.66
C ALA A 174 19.69 47.91 3.98
N LYS A 175 19.58 48.78 2.96
CA LYS A 175 19.48 50.23 3.13
C LYS A 175 18.15 50.64 3.76
N GLU A 176 17.06 49.97 3.43
CA GLU A 176 15.72 50.24 3.95
C GLU A 176 15.52 49.69 5.38
N GLU A 177 16.09 48.52 5.67
CA GLU A 177 16.03 47.85 6.99
C GLU A 177 17.05 48.39 8.00
N GLY A 178 18.12 49.05 7.52
CA GLY A 178 19.24 49.51 8.36
C GLY A 178 19.26 51.02 8.62
N LYS A 179 19.62 51.42 9.85
CA LYS A 179 20.17 52.76 10.10
C LYS A 179 21.58 52.81 9.50
N CYS A 180 21.71 53.33 8.27
CA CYS A 180 23.01 53.60 7.68
C CYS A 180 23.83 54.48 8.64
N VAL A 181 25.05 54.03 8.99
CA VAL A 181 25.94 54.80 9.87
C VAL A 181 26.74 55.76 8.98
N ALA A 182 26.75 57.05 9.31
CA ALA A 182 27.56 58.02 8.58
C ALA A 182 29.04 57.69 8.79
N GLY A 183 29.80 57.62 7.69
CA GLY A 183 31.25 57.44 7.76
C GLY A 183 31.89 58.65 8.44
N ILE A 184 32.77 58.39 9.40
CA ILE A 184 33.61 59.43 10.02
C ILE A 184 34.75 59.70 9.03
N LEU A 185 34.80 60.92 8.50
CA LEU A 185 35.91 61.46 7.70
C LEU A 185 37.10 61.81 8.59
#